data_AF-A0A969EUB0-F1
#
_entry.id   AF-A0A969EUB0-F1
#
_cell.length_a   1.000
_cell.length_b   1.000
_cell.length_c   1.000
_cell.angle_alpha   90.00
_cell.angle_beta   90.00
_cell.angle_gamma   90.00
#
_symmetry.space_group_name_H-M   'P 1'
#
loop_
_entity.id
_entity.type
_entity.pdbx_description
1 polymer ?
#
loop_
_entity_poly.entity_id
_entity_poly.type
_entity_poly.pdbx_seq_one_letter_code
_entity_poly.pdbx_strand_id
1 'polypeptide(L)'
;MHLDMTDEPFLEQALDDRSKEVRRTAAELLAQLPDSRLVQRLSECAVQLLHIQLGKELKRDSIHVEPPPADNPDWLRDGIDPKSDRPHQGLGEQAWRLAQILSTVPPARWCRQWDKLPADIVQATRGNEWRQALLVGWARAALHHRDVAWAETLLSELPDDWAEVKELQHLLPPAHREAYVFKLLEQLPVTNGRVLSALDSIPVWSERLARTVLTQLRERMTTAKATEWRLRAVLDYFAQHAPPELSAEAVAAWPVDSPVWALWESAVHEGLALLCFRRDMLAAIQQD
;
A
#
# COMPACT_ATOMS: atom_id res chain seq x y z
N MET A 1 -3.92 5.96 -20.57
CA MET A 1 -4.94 7.01 -20.70
C MET A 1 -4.32 8.29 -20.20
N HIS A 2 -4.26 9.34 -21.02
CA HIS A 2 -3.80 10.66 -20.59
C HIS A 2 -5.03 11.38 -20.05
N LEU A 3 -5.00 11.78 -18.78
CA LEU A 3 -6.08 12.53 -18.12
C LEU A 3 -5.48 13.87 -17.69
N ASP A 4 -6.09 14.98 -18.12
CA ASP A 4 -5.62 16.32 -17.78
C ASP A 4 -6.79 17.32 -17.60
N MET A 5 -6.46 18.57 -17.28
CA MET A 5 -7.46 19.61 -16.99
C MET A 5 -8.33 19.99 -18.19
N THR A 6 -7.97 19.63 -19.42
CA THR A 6 -8.84 19.84 -20.59
C THR A 6 -10.03 18.90 -20.60
N ASP A 7 -9.96 17.78 -19.87
CA ASP A 7 -11.06 16.84 -19.67
C ASP A 7 -12.05 17.32 -18.60
N GLU A 8 -11.65 18.25 -17.72
CA GLU A 8 -12.43 18.68 -16.56
C GLU A 8 -13.84 19.16 -16.91
N PRO A 9 -14.06 20.01 -17.94
CA PRO A 9 -15.40 20.51 -18.24
C PRO A 9 -16.38 19.40 -18.65
N PHE A 10 -15.90 18.39 -19.39
CA PHE A 10 -16.69 17.23 -19.78
C PHE A 10 -17.03 16.35 -18.57
N LEU A 11 -16.04 16.10 -17.71
CA LEU A 11 -16.23 15.27 -16.51
C LEU A 11 -17.17 15.93 -15.49
N GLU A 12 -17.08 17.26 -15.31
CA GLU A 12 -18.01 18.00 -14.45
C GLU A 12 -19.45 17.97 -14.97
N GLN A 13 -19.65 17.96 -16.30
CA GLN A 13 -20.97 17.74 -16.88
C GLN A 13 -21.44 16.29 -16.64
N ALA A 14 -20.53 15.31 -16.70
CA ALA A 14 -20.85 13.90 -16.49
C ALA A 14 -21.24 13.55 -15.03
N LEU A 15 -20.94 14.44 -14.06
CA LEU A 15 -21.46 14.32 -12.69
C LEU A 15 -22.99 14.42 -12.61
N ASP A 16 -23.63 15.01 -13.63
CA ASP A 16 -25.09 15.18 -13.70
C ASP A 16 -25.76 14.11 -14.60
N ASP A 17 -25.01 13.08 -15.04
CA ASP A 17 -25.53 12.02 -15.90
C ASP A 17 -26.57 11.15 -15.16
N ARG A 18 -27.52 10.56 -15.91
CA ARG A 18 -28.57 9.69 -15.34
C ARG A 18 -28.00 8.38 -14.80
N SER A 19 -26.92 7.87 -15.39
CA SER A 19 -26.26 6.62 -15.00
C SER A 19 -25.39 6.79 -13.76
N LYS A 20 -25.63 5.96 -12.74
CA LYS A 20 -24.81 5.90 -11.52
C LYS A 20 -23.32 5.65 -11.85
N GLU A 21 -23.05 4.74 -12.78
CA GLU A 21 -21.69 4.37 -13.15
C GLU A 21 -20.95 5.50 -13.88
N VAL A 22 -21.64 6.29 -14.70
CA VAL A 22 -21.06 7.46 -15.37
C VAL A 22 -20.67 8.51 -14.35
N ARG A 23 -21.60 8.87 -13.44
CA ARG A 23 -21.30 9.83 -12.36
C ARG A 23 -20.15 9.38 -11.47
N ARG A 24 -20.15 8.10 -11.05
CA ARG A 24 -19.07 7.52 -10.23
C ARG A 24 -17.72 7.63 -10.93
N THR A 25 -17.66 7.21 -12.19
CA THR A 25 -16.42 7.25 -12.98
C THR A 25 -15.94 8.69 -13.20
N ALA A 26 -16.85 9.62 -13.47
CA ALA A 26 -16.53 11.03 -13.61
C ALA A 26 -15.94 11.61 -12.32
N ALA A 27 -16.54 11.32 -11.15
CA ALA A 27 -16.03 11.74 -9.85
C ALA A 27 -14.63 11.13 -9.55
N GLU A 28 -14.42 9.84 -9.86
CA GLU A 28 -13.13 9.16 -9.69
C GLU A 28 -12.02 9.74 -10.59
N LEU A 29 -12.36 10.19 -11.79
CA LEU A 29 -11.41 10.86 -12.70
C LEU A 29 -11.14 12.30 -12.24
N LEU A 30 -12.18 13.07 -11.87
CA LEU A 30 -12.00 14.41 -11.32
C LEU A 30 -11.16 14.43 -10.03
N ALA A 31 -11.30 13.41 -9.18
CA ALA A 31 -10.50 13.26 -7.96
C ALA A 31 -8.99 13.10 -8.24
N GLN A 32 -8.60 12.67 -9.45
CA GLN A 32 -7.20 12.57 -9.89
C GLN A 32 -6.64 13.89 -10.46
N LEU A 33 -7.50 14.91 -10.63
CA LEU A 33 -7.12 16.24 -11.12
C LEU A 33 -7.10 17.22 -9.93
N PRO A 34 -5.92 17.56 -9.37
CA PRO A 34 -5.81 18.35 -8.13
C PRO A 34 -6.48 19.73 -8.20
N ASP A 35 -6.54 20.32 -9.39
CA ASP A 35 -7.10 21.64 -9.64
C ASP A 35 -8.57 21.60 -10.08
N SER A 36 -9.21 20.42 -10.14
CA SER A 36 -10.60 20.28 -10.55
C SER A 36 -11.56 20.97 -9.57
N ARG A 37 -12.70 21.44 -10.08
CA ARG A 37 -13.73 22.06 -9.25
C ARG A 37 -14.25 21.09 -8.17
N LEU A 38 -14.35 19.79 -8.46
CA LEU A 38 -14.70 18.77 -7.48
C LEU A 38 -13.71 18.73 -6.31
N VAL A 39 -12.41 18.64 -6.61
CA VAL A 39 -11.36 18.60 -5.59
C VAL A 39 -11.38 19.88 -4.75
N GLN A 40 -11.62 21.04 -5.35
CA GLN A 40 -11.76 22.31 -4.63
C GLN A 40 -12.92 22.26 -3.62
N ARG A 41 -14.14 21.91 -4.06
CA ARG A 41 -15.33 21.83 -3.20
C ARG A 41 -15.13 20.86 -2.03
N LEU A 42 -14.65 19.65 -2.32
CA LEU A 42 -14.49 18.62 -1.29
C LEU A 42 -13.31 18.92 -0.36
N SER A 43 -12.27 19.59 -0.84
CA SER A 43 -11.19 20.06 0.02
C SER A 43 -11.61 21.19 0.94
N GLU A 44 -12.47 22.11 0.48
CA GLU A 44 -13.09 23.15 1.32
C GLU A 44 -14.00 22.54 2.38
N CYS A 45 -14.78 21.52 2.03
CA CYS A 45 -15.56 20.75 3.00
C CYS A 45 -14.63 20.07 4.03
N ALA A 46 -13.62 19.34 3.57
CA ALA A 46 -12.78 18.52 4.44
C ALA A 46 -12.02 19.33 5.51
N VAL A 47 -11.58 20.56 5.20
CA VAL A 47 -10.90 21.41 6.19
C VAL A 47 -11.82 21.93 7.30
N GLN A 48 -13.14 21.90 7.10
CA GLN A 48 -14.12 22.18 8.15
C GLN A 48 -14.42 20.94 9.00
N LEU A 49 -14.12 19.74 8.49
CA LEU A 49 -14.39 18.49 9.21
C LEU A 49 -13.21 18.03 10.06
N LEU A 50 -11.98 18.33 9.66
CA LEU A 50 -10.76 17.86 10.34
C LEU A 50 -10.01 19.01 10.99
N HIS A 51 -9.82 18.90 12.30
CA HIS A 51 -9.04 19.85 13.08
C HIS A 51 -7.95 19.14 13.84
N ILE A 52 -6.72 19.65 13.76
CA ILE A 52 -5.63 19.15 14.61
C ILE A 52 -5.68 19.84 15.97
N GLN A 53 -5.61 19.04 17.02
CA GLN A 53 -5.50 19.48 18.39
C GLN A 53 -4.06 19.24 18.83
N LEU A 54 -3.35 20.34 19.09
CA LEU A 54 -1.97 20.26 19.57
C LEU A 54 -1.95 19.67 20.99
N GLY A 55 -1.14 18.64 21.16
CA GLY A 55 -0.87 18.06 22.46
C GLY A 55 -0.23 19.08 23.39
N LYS A 56 -0.61 19.06 24.67
CA LYS A 56 0.07 19.83 25.71
C LYS A 56 1.03 18.92 26.46
N GLU A 57 2.23 19.43 26.76
CA GLU A 57 3.26 18.73 27.52
C GLU A 57 3.65 17.36 26.90
N LEU A 58 3.42 16.26 27.63
CA LEU A 58 3.73 14.88 27.22
C LEU A 58 2.65 14.24 26.32
N LYS A 59 1.54 14.94 26.06
CA LYS A 59 0.47 14.41 25.19
C LYS A 59 0.84 14.63 23.72
N ARG A 60 0.57 13.62 22.90
CA ARG A 60 0.70 13.72 21.44
C ARG A 60 -0.45 14.54 20.87
N ASP A 61 -0.23 15.09 19.67
CA ASP A 61 -1.28 15.70 18.88
C ASP A 61 -2.39 14.68 18.58
N SER A 62 -3.63 15.17 18.49
CA SER A 62 -4.79 14.38 18.13
C SER A 62 -5.59 15.06 17.04
N ILE A 63 -6.28 14.27 16.22
CA ILE A 63 -7.23 14.81 15.25
C ILE A 63 -8.62 14.80 15.88
N HIS A 64 -9.34 15.90 15.75
CA HIS A 64 -10.78 15.99 15.98
C HIS A 64 -11.49 15.94 14.63
N VAL A 65 -12.57 15.17 14.57
CA VAL A 65 -13.39 14.99 13.38
C VAL A 65 -14.79 15.47 13.69
N GLU A 66 -15.27 16.47 12.97
CA GLU A 66 -16.68 16.79 12.89
C GLU A 66 -17.36 15.81 11.92
N PRO A 67 -18.45 15.12 12.33
CA PRO A 67 -19.13 14.18 11.44
C PRO A 67 -19.66 14.89 10.17
N PRO A 68 -19.46 14.32 8.97
CA PRO A 68 -20.04 14.88 7.76
C PRO A 68 -21.57 14.99 7.88
N PRO A 69 -22.19 16.11 7.45
CA PRO A 69 -23.65 16.24 7.47
C PRO A 69 -24.29 15.17 6.60
N ALA A 70 -25.36 14.57 7.11
CA ALA A 70 -26.11 13.54 6.39
C ALA A 70 -26.90 14.12 5.21
N ASP A 71 -27.43 15.33 5.38
CA ASP A 71 -28.36 15.98 4.45
C ASP A 71 -27.66 17.09 3.65
N ASN A 72 -26.79 16.69 2.72
CA ASN A 72 -26.27 17.60 1.69
C ASN A 72 -26.74 17.11 0.31
N PRO A 73 -27.53 17.90 -0.43
CA PRO A 73 -28.05 17.51 -1.75
C PRO A 73 -26.95 17.30 -2.79
N ASP A 74 -25.77 17.90 -2.60
CA ASP A 74 -24.68 17.87 -3.58
C ASP A 74 -23.80 16.61 -3.44
N TRP A 75 -23.93 15.84 -2.35
CA TRP A 75 -23.14 14.63 -2.09
C TRP A 75 -23.17 13.62 -3.22
N LEU A 76 -24.37 13.29 -3.71
CA LEU A 76 -24.48 12.29 -4.77
C LEU A 76 -23.87 12.78 -6.09
N ARG A 77 -23.97 14.08 -6.38
CA ARG A 77 -23.35 14.71 -7.54
C ARG A 77 -21.83 14.66 -7.44
N ASP A 78 -21.29 14.96 -6.26
CA ASP A 78 -19.85 14.97 -5.99
C ASP A 78 -19.26 13.56 -5.71
N GLY A 79 -20.02 12.49 -5.99
CA GLY A 79 -19.57 11.10 -5.87
C GLY A 79 -19.55 10.55 -4.43
N ILE A 80 -20.08 11.30 -3.47
CA ILE A 80 -20.22 10.89 -2.06
C ILE A 80 -21.53 10.11 -1.91
N ASP A 81 -21.46 8.81 -2.18
CA ASP A 81 -22.59 7.88 -2.01
C ASP A 81 -22.35 6.92 -0.82
N PRO A 82 -23.03 7.13 0.33
CA PRO A 82 -22.91 6.25 1.49
C PRO A 82 -23.41 4.82 1.22
N LYS A 83 -24.25 4.64 0.19
CA LYS A 83 -24.84 3.37 -0.22
C LYS A 83 -24.15 2.78 -1.45
N SER A 84 -22.96 3.28 -1.80
CA SER A 84 -22.18 2.74 -2.91
C SER A 84 -21.97 1.23 -2.76
N ASP A 85 -21.83 0.50 -3.87
CA ASP A 85 -21.77 -0.97 -3.87
C ASP A 85 -20.45 -1.54 -3.31
N ARG A 86 -19.50 -0.66 -2.93
CA ARG A 86 -18.18 -1.02 -2.41
C ARG A 86 -17.81 -0.22 -1.15
N PRO A 87 -18.61 -0.30 -0.06
CA PRO A 87 -18.20 0.30 1.20
C PRO A 87 -16.97 -0.43 1.72
N HIS A 88 -16.04 0.30 2.33
CA HIS A 88 -14.96 -0.35 3.04
C HIS A 88 -15.53 -1.13 4.24
N GLN A 89 -15.17 -2.40 4.36
CA GLN A 89 -15.67 -3.25 5.44
C GLN A 89 -15.38 -2.64 6.81
N GLY A 90 -16.36 -2.69 7.70
CA GLY A 90 -16.26 -2.15 9.07
C GLY A 90 -16.58 -0.66 9.23
N LEU A 91 -16.77 0.10 8.15
CA LEU A 91 -17.20 1.50 8.24
C LEU A 91 -18.73 1.64 8.20
N GLY A 92 -19.29 2.36 9.17
CA GLY A 92 -20.67 2.85 9.10
C GLY A 92 -20.83 3.98 8.08
N GLU A 93 -22.06 4.32 7.71
CA GLU A 93 -22.33 5.29 6.63
C GLU A 93 -21.63 6.65 6.80
N GLN A 94 -21.62 7.23 8.00
CA GLN A 94 -20.95 8.52 8.24
C GLN A 94 -19.43 8.43 8.09
N ALA A 95 -18.83 7.38 8.62
CA ALA A 95 -17.40 7.12 8.50
C ALA A 95 -17.02 6.84 7.04
N TRP A 96 -17.90 6.17 6.29
CA TRP A 96 -17.71 5.96 4.87
C TRP A 96 -17.79 7.26 4.05
N ARG A 97 -18.78 8.13 4.31
CA ARG A 97 -18.84 9.47 3.69
C ARG A 97 -17.55 10.25 3.95
N LEU A 98 -17.05 10.23 5.18
CA LEU A 98 -15.79 10.90 5.52
C LEU A 98 -14.62 10.35 4.68
N ALA A 99 -14.49 9.03 4.60
CA ALA A 99 -13.44 8.40 3.79
C ALA A 99 -13.55 8.80 2.30
N GLN A 100 -14.77 8.87 1.75
CA GLN A 100 -15.00 9.33 0.37
C GLN A 100 -14.57 10.79 0.18
N ILE A 101 -14.97 11.70 1.07
CA ILE A 101 -14.55 13.11 1.03
C ILE A 101 -13.02 13.20 1.05
N LEU A 102 -12.38 12.56 2.04
CA LEU A 102 -10.94 12.60 2.21
C LEU A 102 -10.17 11.99 1.03
N SER A 103 -10.75 10.99 0.36
CA SER A 103 -10.14 10.35 -0.82
C SER A 103 -9.92 11.31 -1.99
N THR A 104 -10.69 12.39 -2.06
CA THR A 104 -10.56 13.39 -3.13
C THR A 104 -9.51 14.48 -2.83
N VAL A 105 -9.17 14.67 -1.56
CA VAL A 105 -8.34 15.80 -1.12
C VAL A 105 -6.85 15.49 -1.28
N PRO A 106 -6.07 16.29 -2.03
CA PRO A 106 -4.64 16.11 -2.16
C PRO A 106 -3.95 16.03 -0.79
N PRO A 107 -3.22 14.95 -0.47
CA PRO A 107 -2.66 14.77 0.87
C PRO A 107 -1.72 15.90 1.32
N ALA A 108 -0.98 16.50 0.38
CA ALA A 108 -0.14 17.67 0.60
C ALA A 108 -0.88 18.90 1.17
N ARG A 109 -2.22 18.98 1.02
CA ARG A 109 -3.03 20.03 1.65
C ARG A 109 -2.98 19.93 3.17
N TRP A 110 -3.06 18.73 3.74
CA TRP A 110 -3.01 18.51 5.19
C TRP A 110 -1.65 18.91 5.77
N CYS A 111 -0.57 18.56 5.08
CA CYS A 111 0.79 18.96 5.46
C CYS A 111 0.94 20.48 5.52
N ARG A 112 0.43 21.20 4.50
CA ARG A 112 0.45 22.68 4.48
C ARG A 112 -0.46 23.30 5.54
N GLN A 113 -1.66 22.77 5.71
CA GLN A 113 -2.66 23.29 6.64
C GLN A 113 -2.20 23.20 8.10
N TRP A 114 -1.52 22.10 8.46
CA TRP A 114 -1.12 21.82 9.84
C TRP A 114 0.37 22.01 10.10
N ASP A 115 1.15 22.38 9.08
CA ASP A 115 2.60 22.49 9.13
C ASP A 115 3.26 21.24 9.72
N LYS A 116 2.90 20.07 9.16
CA LYS A 116 3.31 18.74 9.68
C LYS A 116 3.67 17.77 8.58
N LEU A 117 4.56 16.85 8.92
CA LEU A 117 4.92 15.73 8.06
C LEU A 117 3.77 14.70 8.01
N PRO A 118 3.65 13.91 6.93
CA PRO A 118 2.64 12.86 6.83
C PRO A 118 2.65 11.90 8.03
N ALA A 119 3.85 11.53 8.50
CA ALA A 119 4.01 10.67 9.67
C ALA A 119 3.33 11.23 10.91
N ASP A 120 3.58 12.50 11.26
CA ASP A 120 3.00 13.13 12.44
C ASP A 120 1.46 13.20 12.37
N ILE A 121 0.93 13.47 11.17
CA ILE A 121 -0.50 13.52 10.91
C ILE A 121 -1.14 12.14 11.10
N VAL A 122 -0.56 11.10 10.50
CA VAL A 122 -1.06 9.73 10.62
C VAL A 122 -0.94 9.24 12.08
N GLN A 123 0.13 9.60 12.79
CA GLN A 123 0.29 9.31 14.21
C GLN A 123 -0.80 9.96 15.07
N ALA A 124 -1.23 11.19 14.74
CA ALA A 124 -2.27 11.92 15.46
C ALA A 124 -3.68 11.28 15.36
N THR A 125 -3.86 10.28 14.48
CA THR A 125 -5.11 9.49 14.42
C THR A 125 -5.16 8.33 15.41
N ARG A 126 -4.05 8.02 16.10
CA ARG A 126 -4.02 6.89 17.04
C ARG A 126 -4.98 7.12 18.20
N GLY A 127 -5.83 6.12 18.47
CA GLY A 127 -6.87 6.21 19.50
C GLY A 127 -8.11 7.02 19.10
N ASN A 128 -8.19 7.51 17.86
CA ASN A 128 -9.37 8.18 17.33
C ASN A 128 -10.39 7.15 16.79
N GLU A 129 -11.67 7.33 17.10
CA GLU A 129 -12.77 6.44 16.65
C GLU A 129 -12.97 6.46 15.12
N TRP A 130 -12.60 7.55 14.45
CA TRP A 130 -12.63 7.74 12.99
C TRP A 130 -11.36 7.25 12.29
N ARG A 131 -10.38 6.71 13.03
CA ARG A 131 -9.06 6.33 12.47
C ARG A 131 -9.19 5.50 11.21
N GLN A 132 -10.09 4.53 11.17
CA GLN A 132 -10.28 3.70 9.99
C GLN A 132 -10.69 4.53 8.76
N ALA A 133 -11.68 5.42 8.91
CA ALA A 133 -12.13 6.30 7.82
C ALA A 133 -11.04 7.26 7.35
N LEU A 134 -10.27 7.83 8.30
CA LEU A 134 -9.13 8.70 8.00
C LEU A 134 -8.07 7.98 7.16
N LEU A 135 -7.68 6.77 7.57
CA LEU A 135 -6.67 5.98 6.87
C LEU A 135 -7.14 5.52 5.48
N VAL A 136 -8.38 5.05 5.35
CA VAL A 136 -8.95 4.66 4.05
C VAL A 136 -9.00 5.86 3.09
N GLY A 137 -9.51 6.99 3.57
CA GLY A 137 -9.60 8.22 2.79
C GLY A 137 -8.23 8.68 2.30
N TRP A 138 -7.25 8.79 3.21
CA TRP A 138 -5.90 9.22 2.84
C TRP A 138 -5.14 8.21 1.98
N ALA A 139 -5.36 6.91 2.15
CA ALA A 139 -4.77 5.89 1.28
C ALA A 139 -5.24 6.06 -0.16
N ARG A 140 -6.55 6.26 -0.36
CA ARG A 140 -7.10 6.50 -1.69
C ARG A 140 -6.68 7.84 -2.27
N ALA A 141 -6.61 8.89 -1.45
CA ALA A 141 -6.08 10.18 -1.87
C ALA A 141 -4.61 10.09 -2.31
N ALA A 142 -3.78 9.35 -1.57
CA ALA A 142 -2.39 9.13 -1.95
C ALA A 142 -2.28 8.39 -3.30
N LEU A 143 -3.18 7.45 -3.59
CA LEU A 143 -3.27 6.79 -4.90
C LEU A 143 -3.71 7.74 -6.02
N HIS A 144 -4.80 8.49 -5.82
CA HIS A 144 -5.31 9.44 -6.83
C HIS A 144 -4.30 10.52 -7.18
N HIS A 145 -3.63 11.07 -6.16
CA HIS A 145 -2.66 12.16 -6.31
C HIS A 145 -1.21 11.68 -6.44
N ARG A 146 -1.00 10.35 -6.49
CA ARG A 146 0.32 9.70 -6.61
C ARG A 146 1.35 10.20 -5.59
N ASP A 147 0.91 10.45 -4.36
CA ASP A 147 1.73 10.99 -3.27
C ASP A 147 2.55 9.88 -2.59
N VAL A 148 3.82 9.78 -2.97
CA VAL A 148 4.75 8.75 -2.47
C VAL A 148 5.00 8.88 -0.97
N ALA A 149 5.14 10.10 -0.44
CA ALA A 149 5.49 10.31 0.97
C ALA A 149 4.34 9.86 1.90
N TRP A 150 3.11 10.12 1.48
CA TRP A 150 1.93 9.60 2.17
C TRP A 150 1.79 8.09 2.02
N ALA A 151 2.07 7.53 0.85
CA ALA A 151 2.03 6.10 0.64
C ALA A 151 2.99 5.35 1.58
N GLU A 152 4.24 5.79 1.70
CA GLU A 152 5.23 5.18 2.61
C GLU A 152 4.79 5.23 4.08
N THR A 153 4.22 6.36 4.48
CA THR A 153 3.74 6.56 5.84
C THR A 153 2.57 5.62 6.14
N LEU A 154 1.57 5.60 5.27
CA LEU A 154 0.38 4.77 5.44
C LEU A 154 0.71 3.28 5.40
N LEU A 155 1.64 2.86 4.54
CA LEU A 155 2.12 1.47 4.48
C LEU A 155 2.74 0.97 5.78
N SER A 156 3.04 1.81 6.77
CA SER A 156 3.47 1.35 8.10
C SER A 156 2.32 1.20 9.10
N GLU A 157 1.13 1.71 8.78
CA GLU A 157 0.00 1.87 9.71
C GLU A 157 -1.27 1.14 9.26
N LEU A 158 -1.37 0.81 7.97
CA LEU A 158 -2.50 0.07 7.41
C LEU A 158 -2.45 -1.43 7.77
N PRO A 159 -3.60 -2.08 8.00
CA PRO A 159 -3.72 -3.54 8.05
C PRO A 159 -3.36 -4.20 6.71
N ASP A 160 -2.75 -5.38 6.76
CA ASP A 160 -2.20 -6.08 5.58
C ASP A 160 -3.27 -6.54 4.58
N ASP A 161 -4.49 -6.74 5.05
CA ASP A 161 -5.62 -7.26 4.27
C ASP A 161 -6.43 -6.17 3.56
N TRP A 162 -6.07 -4.90 3.74
CA TRP A 162 -6.73 -3.79 3.04
C TRP A 162 -6.33 -3.75 1.58
N ALA A 163 -7.31 -3.52 0.71
CA ALA A 163 -7.12 -3.53 -0.74
C ALA A 163 -6.12 -2.46 -1.21
N GLU A 164 -6.06 -1.32 -0.51
CA GLU A 164 -5.18 -0.20 -0.82
C GLU A 164 -3.70 -0.53 -0.63
N VAL A 165 -3.34 -1.51 0.22
CA VAL A 165 -1.93 -1.82 0.54
C VAL A 165 -1.14 -2.21 -0.71
N LYS A 166 -1.68 -3.09 -1.56
CA LYS A 166 -1.00 -3.52 -2.78
C LYS A 166 -0.76 -2.36 -3.72
N GLU A 167 -1.77 -1.53 -3.96
CA GLU A 167 -1.66 -0.36 -4.85
C GLU A 167 -0.64 0.66 -4.32
N LEU A 168 -0.63 0.91 -3.00
CA LEU A 168 0.35 1.82 -2.39
C LEU A 168 1.79 1.30 -2.52
N GLN A 169 2.01 -0.02 -2.40
CA GLN A 169 3.33 -0.62 -2.66
C GLN A 169 3.78 -0.38 -4.10
N HIS A 170 2.87 -0.50 -5.08
CA HIS A 170 3.17 -0.25 -6.49
C HIS A 170 3.36 1.24 -6.81
N LEU A 171 2.77 2.14 -6.01
CA LEU A 171 3.01 3.57 -6.14
C LEU A 171 4.46 3.97 -5.76
N LEU A 172 5.09 3.26 -4.84
CA LEU A 172 6.45 3.58 -4.41
C LEU A 172 7.47 3.41 -5.57
N PRO A 173 8.45 4.32 -5.70
CA PRO A 173 9.61 4.13 -6.58
C PRO A 173 10.38 2.84 -6.23
N PRO A 174 11.10 2.21 -7.19
CA PRO A 174 11.79 0.94 -6.96
C PRO A 174 12.69 0.92 -5.72
N ALA A 175 13.51 1.96 -5.53
CA ALA A 175 14.40 2.07 -4.37
C ALA A 175 13.64 2.13 -3.03
N HIS A 176 12.46 2.76 -3.03
CA HIS A 176 11.63 2.91 -1.84
C HIS A 176 10.88 1.61 -1.50
N ARG A 177 10.47 0.83 -2.50
CA ARG A 177 9.91 -0.52 -2.27
C ARG A 177 10.90 -1.42 -1.56
N GLU A 178 12.15 -1.42 -2.01
CA GLU A 178 13.19 -2.25 -1.39
C GLU A 178 13.53 -1.78 0.03
N ALA A 179 13.64 -0.46 0.24
CA ALA A 179 13.81 0.11 1.57
C ALA A 179 12.66 -0.27 2.53
N TYR A 180 11.43 -0.28 2.03
CA TYR A 180 10.26 -0.73 2.78
C TYR A 180 10.35 -2.22 3.15
N VAL A 181 10.77 -3.09 2.22
CA VAL A 181 10.99 -4.51 2.50
C VAL A 181 12.05 -4.71 3.58
N PHE A 182 13.18 -3.99 3.53
CA PHE A 182 14.19 -4.09 4.58
C PHE A 182 13.65 -3.69 5.96
N LYS A 183 12.90 -2.58 6.04
CA LYS A 183 12.25 -2.16 7.28
C LYS A 183 11.31 -3.24 7.84
N LEU A 184 10.59 -3.97 6.98
CA LEU A 184 9.74 -5.08 7.41
C LEU A 184 10.57 -6.29 7.88
N LEU A 185 11.62 -6.65 7.14
CA LEU A 185 12.51 -7.78 7.45
C LEU A 185 13.27 -7.59 8.78
N GLU A 186 13.48 -6.35 9.23
CA GLU A 186 14.05 -6.04 10.55
C GLU A 186 13.08 -6.35 11.71
N GLN A 187 11.78 -6.37 11.45
CA GLN A 187 10.73 -6.43 12.50
C GLN A 187 9.92 -7.72 12.46
N LEU A 188 9.84 -8.35 11.28
CA LEU A 188 8.96 -9.46 10.98
C LEU A 188 9.76 -10.59 10.32
N PRO A 189 9.39 -11.86 10.56
CA PRO A 189 10.02 -12.97 9.86
C PRO A 189 9.74 -12.89 8.36
N VAL A 190 10.65 -13.38 7.53
CA VAL A 190 10.48 -13.43 6.06
C VAL A 190 9.20 -14.14 5.61
N THR A 191 8.66 -15.05 6.42
CA THR A 191 7.40 -15.78 6.15
C THR A 191 6.14 -14.98 6.53
N ASN A 192 6.27 -13.75 7.03
CA ASN A 192 5.13 -12.89 7.33
C ASN A 192 4.40 -12.46 6.03
N GLY A 193 3.06 -12.41 6.09
CA GLY A 193 2.23 -12.06 4.93
C GLY A 193 2.52 -10.66 4.37
N ARG A 194 2.81 -9.67 5.23
CA ARG A 194 3.18 -8.31 4.82
C ARG A 194 4.51 -8.27 4.07
N VAL A 195 5.50 -9.03 4.56
CA VAL A 195 6.81 -9.16 3.90
C VAL A 195 6.63 -9.79 2.53
N LEU A 196 5.87 -10.88 2.43
CA LEU A 196 5.58 -11.54 1.16
C LEU A 196 4.86 -10.61 0.16
N SER A 197 3.84 -9.88 0.61
CA SER A 197 3.15 -8.89 -0.22
C SER A 197 4.12 -7.81 -0.72
N ALA A 198 5.01 -7.32 0.15
CA ALA A 198 5.98 -6.30 -0.23
C ALA A 198 7.03 -6.84 -1.22
N LEU A 199 7.48 -8.09 -1.06
CA LEU A 199 8.37 -8.77 -2.00
C LEU A 199 7.73 -8.95 -3.38
N ASP A 200 6.44 -9.30 -3.45
CA ASP A 200 5.66 -9.43 -4.71
C ASP A 200 5.63 -8.11 -5.51
N SER A 201 5.72 -6.96 -4.81
CA SER A 201 5.75 -5.65 -5.46
C SER A 201 7.07 -5.31 -6.16
N ILE A 202 8.11 -6.15 -6.00
CA ILE A 202 9.46 -5.92 -6.55
C ILE A 202 9.76 -6.99 -7.62
N PRO A 203 9.67 -6.64 -8.92
CA PRO A 203 9.83 -7.61 -9.99
C PRO A 203 11.28 -8.13 -10.14
N VAL A 204 12.28 -7.32 -9.78
CA VAL A 204 13.70 -7.67 -9.84
C VAL A 204 14.36 -7.25 -8.54
N TRP A 205 14.94 -8.21 -7.82
CA TRP A 205 15.58 -7.93 -6.53
C TRP A 205 17.02 -7.48 -6.74
N SER A 206 17.50 -6.58 -5.87
CA SER A 206 18.92 -6.34 -5.75
C SER A 206 19.62 -7.57 -5.16
N GLU A 207 20.93 -7.68 -5.37
CA GLU A 207 21.73 -8.70 -4.70
C GLU A 207 21.64 -8.59 -3.17
N ARG A 208 21.56 -7.36 -2.64
CA ARG A 208 21.47 -7.13 -1.20
C ARG A 208 20.19 -7.72 -0.64
N LEU A 209 19.05 -7.45 -1.28
CA LEU A 209 17.77 -8.00 -0.86
C LEU A 209 17.76 -9.53 -0.96
N ALA A 210 18.23 -10.08 -2.08
CA ALA A 210 18.29 -11.52 -2.28
C ALA A 210 19.14 -12.21 -1.21
N ARG A 211 20.34 -11.68 -0.90
CA ARG A 211 21.19 -12.21 0.18
C ARG A 211 20.52 -12.13 1.55
N THR A 212 19.85 -11.03 1.87
CA THR A 212 19.11 -10.90 3.14
C THR A 212 17.97 -11.92 3.26
N VAL A 213 17.17 -12.08 2.20
CA VAL A 213 16.09 -13.08 2.16
C VAL A 213 16.64 -14.50 2.28
N LEU A 214 17.73 -14.81 1.58
CA LEU A 214 18.41 -16.09 1.65
C LEU A 214 18.91 -16.41 3.06
N THR A 215 19.52 -15.43 3.74
CA THR A 215 19.95 -15.58 5.14
C THR A 215 18.76 -15.87 6.05
N GLN A 216 17.67 -15.11 5.96
CA GLN A 216 16.48 -15.36 6.78
C GLN A 216 15.81 -16.70 6.46
N LEU A 217 15.81 -17.14 5.19
CA LEU A 217 15.33 -18.47 4.80
C LEU A 217 16.13 -19.58 5.48
N ARG A 218 17.46 -19.50 5.45
CA ARG A 218 18.36 -20.47 6.10
C ARG A 218 18.14 -20.49 7.61
N GLU A 219 18.09 -19.32 8.25
CA GLU A 219 17.79 -19.20 9.68
C GLU A 219 16.43 -19.81 10.01
N ARG A 220 15.40 -19.52 9.20
CA ARG A 220 14.06 -20.05 9.44
C ARG A 220 14.02 -21.57 9.33
N MET A 221 14.81 -22.18 8.44
CA MET A 221 14.91 -23.64 8.31
C MET A 221 15.62 -24.35 9.47
N THR A 222 16.11 -23.61 10.47
CA THR A 222 16.55 -24.20 11.74
C THR A 222 15.40 -24.33 12.77
N THR A 223 14.33 -23.55 12.61
CA THR A 223 13.24 -23.45 13.61
C THR A 223 11.82 -23.63 13.05
N ALA A 224 11.66 -23.70 11.72
CA ALA A 224 10.36 -23.78 11.06
C ALA A 224 9.60 -25.05 11.41
N LYS A 225 8.27 -24.93 11.54
CA LYS A 225 7.38 -26.09 11.71
C LYS A 225 6.94 -26.60 10.34
N ALA A 226 6.56 -27.88 10.27
CA ALA A 226 5.99 -28.49 9.04
C ALA A 226 4.77 -27.72 8.48
N THR A 227 4.03 -27.02 9.34
CA THR A 227 2.83 -26.25 8.97
C THR A 227 3.14 -24.86 8.40
N GLU A 228 4.41 -24.46 8.32
CA GLU A 228 4.82 -23.13 7.85
C GLU A 228 4.83 -23.04 6.31
N TRP A 229 3.68 -23.29 5.70
CA TRP A 229 3.48 -23.33 4.23
C TRP A 229 4.01 -22.09 3.49
N ARG A 230 4.03 -20.93 4.15
CA ARG A 230 4.57 -19.68 3.59
C ARG A 230 6.07 -19.75 3.29
N LEU A 231 6.82 -20.66 3.91
CA LEU A 231 8.22 -20.86 3.59
C LEU A 231 8.43 -21.30 2.13
N ARG A 232 7.52 -22.14 1.61
CA ARG A 232 7.51 -22.51 0.19
C ARG A 232 7.26 -21.28 -0.69
N ALA A 233 6.31 -20.44 -0.34
CA ALA A 233 6.05 -19.21 -1.09
C ALA A 233 7.29 -18.32 -1.16
N VAL A 234 7.99 -18.09 -0.03
CA VAL A 234 9.24 -17.30 -0.01
C VAL A 234 10.31 -17.92 -0.92
N LEU A 235 10.48 -19.25 -0.91
CA LEU A 235 11.42 -19.94 -1.80
C LEU A 235 11.06 -19.74 -3.28
N ASP A 236 9.78 -19.84 -3.62
CA ASP A 236 9.30 -19.63 -4.99
C ASP A 236 9.56 -18.18 -5.44
N TYR A 237 9.29 -17.18 -4.58
CA TYR A 237 9.63 -15.78 -4.85
C TYR A 237 11.14 -15.59 -5.02
N PHE A 238 11.95 -16.14 -4.12
CA PHE A 238 13.41 -16.05 -4.22
C PHE A 238 13.90 -16.63 -5.55
N ALA A 239 13.43 -17.81 -5.93
CA ALA A 239 13.82 -18.47 -7.17
C ALA A 239 13.40 -17.66 -8.42
N GLN A 240 12.27 -16.96 -8.38
CA GLN A 240 11.74 -16.17 -9.51
C GLN A 240 12.35 -14.77 -9.64
N HIS A 241 12.72 -14.13 -8.53
CA HIS A 241 13.08 -12.70 -8.53
C HIS A 241 14.53 -12.40 -8.14
N ALA A 242 15.22 -13.32 -7.45
CA ALA A 242 16.63 -13.12 -7.11
C ALA A 242 17.50 -13.04 -8.37
N PRO A 243 18.62 -12.27 -8.32
CA PRO A 243 19.63 -12.29 -9.38
C PRO A 243 20.17 -13.72 -9.58
N PRO A 244 20.08 -14.28 -10.80
CA PRO A 244 20.51 -15.65 -11.10
C PRO A 244 22.01 -15.89 -10.91
N GLU A 245 22.81 -14.82 -10.92
CA GLU A 245 24.24 -14.83 -10.62
C GLU A 245 24.52 -15.32 -9.19
N LEU A 246 23.55 -15.18 -8.27
CA LEU A 246 23.66 -15.67 -6.89
C LEU A 246 23.41 -17.18 -6.76
N SER A 247 23.09 -17.90 -7.83
CA SER A 247 22.81 -19.35 -7.78
C SER A 247 23.91 -20.17 -7.09
N ALA A 248 25.19 -19.87 -7.36
CA ALA A 248 26.32 -20.57 -6.74
C ALA A 248 26.40 -20.31 -5.22
N GLU A 249 26.06 -19.11 -4.77
CA GLU A 249 25.97 -18.76 -3.35
C GLU A 249 24.75 -19.41 -2.70
N ALA A 250 23.62 -19.45 -3.42
CA ALA A 250 22.33 -19.90 -2.93
C ALA A 250 22.27 -21.40 -2.63
N VAL A 251 23.03 -22.23 -3.35
CA VAL A 251 23.07 -23.69 -3.11
C VAL A 251 23.86 -24.10 -1.86
N ALA A 252 24.66 -23.20 -1.29
CA ALA A 252 25.48 -23.48 -0.12
C ALA A 252 24.77 -23.19 1.20
N ALA A 253 25.39 -23.59 2.32
CA ALA A 253 25.06 -23.14 3.69
C ALA A 253 23.59 -23.36 4.14
N TRP A 254 22.93 -24.40 3.64
CA TRP A 254 21.65 -24.85 4.17
C TRP A 254 21.83 -25.70 5.43
N PRO A 255 20.93 -25.61 6.43
CA PRO A 255 21.06 -26.32 7.69
C PRO A 255 20.62 -27.79 7.53
N VAL A 256 21.39 -28.58 6.79
CA VAL A 256 21.07 -29.99 6.46
C VAL A 256 20.97 -30.89 7.69
N ASP A 257 21.69 -30.55 8.77
CA ASP A 257 21.64 -31.25 10.05
C ASP A 257 20.44 -30.86 10.93
N SER A 258 19.61 -29.91 10.48
CA SER A 258 18.42 -29.48 11.19
C SER A 258 17.37 -30.61 11.25
N PRO A 259 16.73 -30.87 12.40
CA PRO A 259 15.66 -31.87 12.52
C PRO A 259 14.49 -31.65 11.56
N VAL A 260 14.32 -30.41 11.06
CA VAL A 260 13.25 -30.05 10.12
C VAL A 260 13.71 -30.01 8.67
N TRP A 261 14.98 -30.27 8.37
CA TRP A 261 15.52 -30.23 7.01
C TRP A 261 14.79 -31.18 6.05
N ALA A 262 14.59 -32.43 6.47
CA ALA A 262 13.92 -33.45 5.65
C ALA A 262 12.49 -33.06 5.21
N LEU A 263 11.85 -32.11 5.91
CA LEU A 263 10.53 -31.59 5.54
C LEU A 263 10.61 -30.58 4.38
N TRP A 264 11.74 -29.89 4.24
CA TRP A 264 11.90 -28.74 3.34
C TRP A 264 12.92 -28.97 2.24
N GLU A 265 13.72 -30.04 2.31
CA GLU A 265 14.77 -30.38 1.35
C GLU A 265 14.29 -30.36 -0.10
N SER A 266 13.18 -31.06 -0.40
CA SER A 266 12.61 -31.07 -1.76
C SER A 266 12.25 -29.65 -2.21
N ALA A 267 11.65 -28.87 -1.31
CA ALA A 267 11.22 -27.53 -1.65
C ALA A 267 12.38 -26.59 -1.94
N VAL A 268 13.48 -26.73 -1.18
CA VAL A 268 14.71 -25.98 -1.39
C VAL A 268 15.37 -26.38 -2.71
N HIS A 269 15.52 -27.68 -2.96
CA HIS A 269 16.13 -28.17 -4.20
C HIS A 269 15.37 -27.71 -5.45
N GLU A 270 14.03 -27.75 -5.43
CA GLU A 270 13.20 -27.27 -6.54
C GLU A 270 13.40 -25.77 -6.81
N GLY A 271 13.38 -24.94 -5.75
CA GLY A 271 13.58 -23.49 -5.89
C GLY A 271 14.98 -23.15 -6.40
N LEU A 272 16.01 -23.82 -5.89
CA LEU A 272 17.39 -23.63 -6.34
C LEU A 272 17.61 -24.12 -7.77
N ALA A 273 16.98 -25.22 -8.17
CA ALA A 273 17.02 -25.70 -9.54
C ALA A 273 16.45 -24.66 -10.52
N LEU A 274 15.33 -24.00 -10.15
CA LEU A 274 14.77 -22.91 -10.94
C LEU A 274 15.73 -21.71 -11.05
N LEU A 275 16.39 -21.32 -9.96
CA LEU A 275 17.37 -20.22 -9.99
C LEU A 275 18.58 -20.55 -10.88
N CYS A 276 19.13 -21.76 -10.77
CA CYS A 276 20.21 -22.24 -11.63
C CYS A 276 19.78 -22.28 -13.11
N PHE A 277 18.57 -22.77 -13.39
CA PHE A 277 18.01 -22.78 -14.74
C PHE A 277 17.91 -21.37 -15.33
N ARG A 278 17.43 -20.38 -14.55
CA ARG A 278 17.38 -18.97 -14.99
C ARG A 278 18.76 -18.43 -15.35
N ARG A 279 19.81 -18.77 -14.58
CA ARG A 279 21.20 -18.41 -14.91
C ARG A 279 21.64 -19.01 -16.24
N ASP A 280 21.44 -20.32 -16.39
CA ASP A 280 21.90 -21.05 -17.58
C ASP A 280 21.20 -20.55 -18.85
N MET A 281 19.90 -20.23 -18.75
CA MET A 281 19.13 -19.62 -19.84
C MET A 281 19.65 -18.23 -20.23
N LEU A 282 19.97 -17.36 -19.26
CA LEU A 282 20.51 -16.03 -19.56
C LEU A 282 21.90 -16.11 -20.18
N ALA A 283 22.75 -17.02 -19.72
CA ALA A 283 24.07 -17.25 -20.31
C ALA A 283 23.97 -17.72 -21.76
N ALA A 284 23.01 -18.59 -22.09
CA ALA A 284 22.77 -19.05 -23.45
C ALA A 284 22.30 -17.91 -24.38
N ILE A 285 21.35 -17.06 -23.91
CA ILE A 285 20.83 -15.94 -24.71
C ILE A 285 21.90 -14.88 -25.00
N GLN A 286 22.85 -14.66 -24.08
CA GLN A 286 23.92 -13.67 -24.25
C GLN A 286 25.06 -14.15 -25.17
N GLN A 287 25.08 -15.43 -25.55
CA GLN A 287 26.08 -16.03 -26.42
C GLN A 287 25.66 -16.04 -27.91
N ASP A 288 24.41 -15.69 -28.21
CA ASP A 288 23.83 -15.52 -29.56
C ASP A 288 23.77 -14.03 -29.96
#